data_AF-A0A2P5LK21-F1
#
_entry.id   AF-A0A2P5LK21-F1
#
_cell.length_a   1.000
_cell.length_b   1.000
_cell.length_c   1.000
_cell.angle_alpha   90.00
_cell.angle_beta   90.00
_cell.angle_gamma   90.00
#
_symmetry.space_group_name_H-M   'P 1'
#
loop_
_entity.id
_entity.type
_entity.pdbx_description
1 polymer ?
#
loop_
_entity_poly.entity_id
_entity_poly.type
_entity_poly.pdbx_seq_one_letter_code
_entity_poly.pdbx_strand_id
1 'polypeptide(L)'
;MPIWTPEQDQALTAVARWLETPGARQVFRLFGYAGTGKSTLARHLAEHVEGDVAFAAFTGKAALVMRSKGCKDARTIHSLIYRATDTETEEPSFVLNDDSAAARAKLIVVDECSMVDEELGRDLLSFGKKVLVLGDPAQLPPVKGGGFFTDAEPDVMLKEVHRQAADNPIIRLSMAIRAGESVERGVFGDTRVISR
;
A
#
# COMPACT_ATOMS: atom_id res chain seq x y z
N MET A 1 12.65 1.20 -20.90
CA MET A 1 11.65 0.63 -19.99
C MET A 1 12.35 0.13 -18.74
N PRO A 2 11.73 0.20 -17.55
CA PRO A 2 12.29 -0.43 -16.37
C PRO A 2 12.48 -1.94 -16.60
N ILE A 3 13.54 -2.51 -16.02
CA ILE A 3 13.79 -3.95 -16.03
C ILE A 3 13.11 -4.52 -14.77
N TRP A 4 12.10 -5.36 -14.96
CA TRP A 4 11.36 -6.02 -13.89
C TRP A 4 11.98 -7.38 -13.57
N THR A 5 11.91 -7.80 -12.31
CA THR A 5 12.21 -9.20 -11.96
C THR A 5 11.08 -10.10 -12.46
N PRO A 6 11.31 -11.42 -12.65
CA PRO A 6 10.25 -12.34 -13.05
C PRO A 6 9.03 -12.32 -12.12
N GLU A 7 9.24 -12.15 -10.81
CA GLU A 7 8.18 -12.04 -9.81
C GLU A 7 7.34 -10.76 -9.98
N GLN A 8 8.00 -9.64 -10.29
CA GLN A 8 7.34 -8.38 -10.56
C GLN A 8 6.56 -8.41 -11.88
N ASP A 9 7.08 -9.06 -12.91
CA ASP A 9 6.39 -9.24 -14.19
C ASP A 9 5.13 -10.11 -14.06
N GLN A 10 5.20 -11.17 -13.25
CA GLN A 10 4.04 -11.97 -12.85
C GLN A 10 3.01 -11.14 -12.08
N ALA A 11 3.46 -10.27 -11.16
CA ALA A 11 2.58 -9.36 -10.44
C ALA A 11 1.85 -8.39 -11.37
N LEU A 12 2.58 -7.79 -12.33
CA LEU A 12 1.99 -6.90 -13.34
C LEU A 12 0.92 -7.63 -14.16
N THR A 13 1.25 -8.82 -14.65
CA THR A 13 0.33 -9.66 -15.44
C THR A 13 -0.92 -10.04 -14.64
N ALA A 14 -0.76 -10.45 -13.38
CA ALA A 14 -1.87 -10.83 -12.51
C ALA A 14 -2.81 -9.65 -12.21
N VAL A 15 -2.25 -8.47 -11.93
CA VAL A 15 -3.04 -7.26 -11.68
C VAL A 15 -3.74 -6.79 -12.96
N ALA A 16 -3.06 -6.79 -14.11
CA ALA A 16 -3.67 -6.42 -15.39
C ALA A 16 -4.86 -7.33 -15.73
N ARG A 17 -4.68 -8.64 -15.64
CA ARG A 17 -5.77 -9.61 -15.83
C ARG A 17 -6.92 -9.38 -14.87
N TRP A 18 -6.62 -9.12 -13.60
CA TRP A 18 -7.65 -8.83 -12.61
C TRP A 18 -8.43 -7.55 -12.96
N LEU A 19 -7.75 -6.48 -13.40
CA LEU A 19 -8.37 -5.21 -13.80
C LEU A 19 -9.32 -5.39 -15.00
N GLU A 20 -8.97 -6.24 -15.96
CA GLU A 20 -9.76 -6.48 -17.17
C GLU A 20 -10.91 -7.48 -16.96
N THR A 21 -10.81 -8.37 -15.97
CA THR A 21 -11.82 -9.42 -15.73
C THR A 21 -13.13 -8.80 -15.21
N PRO A 22 -14.25 -8.94 -15.95
CA PRO A 22 -15.57 -8.52 -15.47
C PRO A 22 -16.04 -9.40 -14.31
N GLY A 23 -16.65 -8.81 -13.29
CA GLY A 23 -17.13 -9.56 -12.11
C GLY A 23 -16.03 -10.11 -11.20
N ALA A 24 -14.75 -9.80 -11.47
CA ALA A 24 -13.69 -10.10 -10.52
C ALA A 24 -13.95 -9.42 -9.17
N ARG A 25 -13.43 -10.03 -8.10
CA ARG A 25 -13.47 -9.47 -6.75
C ARG A 25 -12.96 -8.02 -6.72
N GLN A 26 -13.56 -7.22 -5.83
CA GLN A 26 -13.29 -5.79 -5.76
C GLN A 26 -11.87 -5.44 -5.32
N VAL A 27 -11.25 -6.26 -4.46
CA VAL A 27 -9.93 -6.02 -3.88
C VAL A 27 -8.90 -6.92 -4.55
N PHE A 28 -7.69 -6.42 -4.77
CA PHE A 28 -6.48 -7.20 -5.10
C PHE A 28 -5.35 -6.88 -4.12
N ARG A 29 -4.72 -7.90 -3.56
CA ARG A 29 -3.67 -7.80 -2.53
C ARG A 29 -2.31 -8.10 -3.16
N LEU A 30 -1.53 -7.04 -3.37
CA LEU A 30 -0.14 -7.12 -3.79
C LEU A 30 0.76 -6.86 -2.57
N PHE A 31 1.17 -7.92 -1.91
CA PHE A 31 2.03 -7.81 -0.74
C PHE A 31 3.48 -8.02 -1.10
N GLY A 32 4.35 -7.64 -0.19
CA GLY A 32 5.77 -7.86 -0.35
C GLY A 32 6.58 -7.15 0.72
N TYR A 33 7.81 -7.59 0.86
CA TYR A 33 8.74 -7.01 1.83
C TYR A 33 9.16 -5.58 1.48
N ALA A 34 9.64 -4.83 2.47
CA ALA A 34 10.39 -3.59 2.22
C ALA A 34 11.48 -3.79 1.14
N GLY A 35 11.57 -2.88 0.18
CA GLY A 35 12.56 -2.96 -0.91
C GLY A 35 12.18 -3.81 -2.14
N THR A 36 11.01 -4.47 -2.13
CA THR A 36 10.53 -5.29 -3.27
C THR A 36 9.90 -4.49 -4.42
N GLY A 37 9.76 -3.17 -4.27
CA GLY A 37 9.30 -2.29 -5.35
C GLY A 37 7.78 -2.14 -5.51
N LYS A 38 6.96 -2.51 -4.50
CA LYS A 38 5.48 -2.38 -4.52
C LYS A 38 4.95 -1.04 -5.06
N SER A 39 5.37 0.09 -4.49
CA SER A 39 4.88 1.40 -4.93
C SER A 39 5.33 1.73 -6.37
N THR A 40 6.49 1.22 -6.80
CA THR A 40 6.98 1.39 -8.19
C THR A 40 6.13 0.61 -9.18
N LEU A 41 5.78 -0.64 -8.84
CA LEU A 41 4.83 -1.46 -9.59
C LEU A 41 3.46 -0.79 -9.67
N ALA A 42 2.94 -0.30 -8.55
CA ALA A 42 1.63 0.35 -8.51
C ALA A 42 1.57 1.61 -9.38
N ARG A 43 2.63 2.44 -9.39
CA ARG A 43 2.72 3.58 -10.31
C ARG A 43 2.71 3.13 -11.76
N HIS A 44 3.49 2.10 -12.09
CA HIS A 44 3.56 1.59 -13.46
C HIS A 44 2.22 1.02 -13.94
N LEU A 45 1.53 0.27 -13.08
CA LEU A 45 0.18 -0.25 -13.34
C LEU A 45 -0.81 0.89 -13.60
N ALA A 46 -0.76 1.94 -12.77
CA ALA A 46 -1.65 3.09 -12.90
C ALA A 46 -1.48 3.83 -14.24
N GLU A 47 -0.27 3.88 -14.79
CA GLU A 47 0.00 4.49 -16.11
C GLU A 47 -0.69 3.76 -17.26
N HIS A 48 -1.10 2.49 -17.06
CA HIS A 48 -1.73 1.65 -18.07
C HIS A 48 -3.24 1.46 -17.83
N VAL A 49 -3.80 2.10 -16.80
CA VAL A 49 -5.25 2.09 -16.56
C VAL A 49 -5.89 3.17 -17.41
N GLU A 50 -6.81 2.78 -18.31
CA GLU A 50 -7.63 3.74 -19.06
C GLU A 50 -8.69 4.38 -18.14
N GLY A 51 -8.33 5.47 -17.46
CA GLY A 51 -9.18 6.23 -16.56
C GLY A 51 -8.42 6.79 -15.35
N ASP A 52 -9.14 7.43 -14.43
CA ASP A 52 -8.53 8.02 -13.26
C ASP A 52 -8.07 6.95 -12.24
N VAL A 53 -6.88 7.16 -11.68
CA VAL A 53 -6.33 6.34 -10.59
C VAL A 53 -6.15 7.22 -9.36
N ALA A 54 -6.79 6.84 -8.25
CA ALA A 54 -6.62 7.50 -6.97
C ALA A 54 -5.59 6.75 -6.12
N PHE A 55 -4.60 7.48 -5.61
CA PHE A 55 -3.61 6.93 -4.68
C PHE A 55 -3.95 7.35 -3.25
N ALA A 56 -3.94 6.39 -2.34
CA ALA A 56 -4.15 6.62 -0.93
C ALA A 56 -3.15 5.82 -0.08
N ALA A 57 -2.96 6.26 1.15
CA ALA A 57 -2.29 5.49 2.18
C ALA A 57 -2.97 5.69 3.54
N PHE A 58 -2.70 4.82 4.50
CA PHE A 58 -3.25 4.99 5.85
C PHE A 58 -2.75 6.30 6.52
N THR A 59 -1.45 6.60 6.42
CA THR A 59 -0.85 7.78 7.04
C THR A 59 -0.44 8.85 6.04
N GLY A 60 -0.39 10.11 6.48
CA GLY A 60 0.10 11.23 5.68
C GLY A 60 1.57 11.08 5.27
N LYS A 61 2.40 10.44 6.11
CA LYS A 61 3.81 10.14 5.80
C LYS A 61 3.93 9.12 4.67
N ALA A 62 3.13 8.06 4.69
CA ALA A 62 3.09 7.09 3.61
C ALA A 62 2.61 7.72 2.30
N ALA A 63 1.55 8.54 2.35
CA ALA A 63 1.09 9.30 1.20
C ALA A 63 2.17 10.25 0.64
N LEU A 64 2.94 10.91 1.50
CA LEU A 64 4.08 11.73 1.07
C LEU A 64 5.16 10.91 0.36
N VAL A 65 5.47 9.71 0.85
CA VAL A 65 6.41 8.78 0.20
C VAL A 65 5.88 8.29 -1.15
N MET A 66 4.58 8.04 -1.28
CA MET A 66 3.97 7.71 -2.58
C MET A 66 4.14 8.87 -3.57
N ARG A 67 3.87 10.11 -3.14
CA ARG A 67 4.05 11.30 -3.99
C ARG A 67 5.49 11.46 -4.45
N SER A 68 6.47 11.28 -3.57
CA SER A 68 7.89 11.37 -3.95
C SER A 68 8.33 10.30 -4.96
N LYS A 69 7.62 9.18 -5.01
CA LYS A 69 7.81 8.11 -6.00
C LYS A 69 7.04 8.30 -7.31
N GLY A 70 6.28 9.40 -7.44
CA GLY A 70 5.56 9.76 -8.67
C GLY A 70 4.06 9.42 -8.66
N CYS A 71 3.50 8.91 -7.56
CA CYS A 71 2.06 8.75 -7.40
C CYS A 71 1.41 10.12 -7.12
N LYS A 72 1.04 10.84 -8.17
CA LYS A 72 0.49 12.21 -8.06
C LYS A 72 -0.76 12.23 -7.18
N ASP A 73 -0.92 13.31 -6.42
CA ASP A 73 -2.08 13.58 -5.55
C ASP A 73 -2.39 12.50 -4.50
N ALA A 74 -1.43 11.61 -4.21
CA ALA A 74 -1.60 10.59 -3.18
C ALA A 74 -1.89 11.27 -1.83
N ARG A 75 -2.89 10.79 -1.11
CA ARG A 75 -3.39 11.40 0.14
C ARG A 75 -3.77 10.33 1.16
N THR A 76 -4.26 10.71 2.34
CA THR A 76 -4.75 9.68 3.29
C THR A 76 -6.06 9.09 2.79
N ILE A 77 -6.37 7.83 3.12
CA ILE A 77 -7.68 7.22 2.81
C ILE A 77 -8.81 8.12 3.35
N HIS A 78 -8.67 8.60 4.59
CA HIS A 78 -9.62 9.52 5.21
C HIS A 78 -9.88 10.78 4.36
N SER A 79 -8.83 11.49 3.92
CA SER A 79 -8.98 12.68 3.07
C SER A 79 -9.42 12.38 1.64
N LEU A 80 -9.31 11.12 1.21
CA LEU A 80 -9.78 10.67 -0.09
C LEU A 80 -11.30 10.43 -0.05
N ILE A 81 -11.82 9.79 0.99
CA ILE A 81 -13.19 9.29 1.02
C ILE A 81 -14.15 10.10 1.87
N TYR A 82 -13.66 10.90 2.82
CA TYR A 82 -14.51 11.72 3.68
C TYR A 82 -14.42 13.21 3.33
N ARG A 83 -15.46 13.95 3.69
CA ARG A 83 -15.47 15.41 3.81
C ARG A 83 -15.95 15.80 5.20
N ALA A 84 -15.43 16.91 5.71
CA ALA A 84 -15.97 17.51 6.92
C ALA A 84 -17.39 18.02 6.62
N THR A 85 -18.27 17.92 7.61
CA THR A 85 -19.59 18.56 7.58
C THR A 85 -19.68 19.54 8.74
N ASP A 86 -20.32 20.68 8.49
CA ASP A 86 -20.59 21.67 9.52
C ASP A 86 -21.79 21.19 10.33
N THR A 87 -21.51 20.56 11.47
CA THR A 87 -22.50 20.26 12.51
C THR A 87 -22.54 21.39 13.52
N GLU A 88 -23.70 21.67 14.12
CA GLU A 88 -23.85 22.65 15.22
C GLU A 88 -23.11 22.22 16.51
N THR A 89 -22.52 21.02 16.52
CA THR A 89 -21.72 20.48 17.62
C THR A 89 -20.27 20.97 17.56
N GLU A 90 -19.63 21.16 18.71
CA GLU A 90 -18.19 21.54 18.78
C GLU A 90 -17.25 20.47 18.21
N GLU A 91 -17.71 19.22 18.09
CA GLU A 91 -16.92 18.13 17.52
C GLU A 91 -17.02 18.09 15.99
N PRO A 92 -15.89 18.03 15.26
CA PRO A 92 -15.89 17.87 13.82
C PRO A 92 -16.43 16.51 13.43
N SER A 93 -17.42 16.50 12.55
CA SER A 93 -17.99 15.28 11.99
C SER A 93 -17.59 15.09 10.53
N PHE A 94 -17.46 13.83 10.13
CA PHE A 94 -17.03 13.43 8.80
C PHE A 94 -18.07 12.52 8.17
N VAL A 95 -18.36 12.75 6.90
CA VAL A 95 -19.28 11.93 6.11
C VAL A 95 -18.60 11.51 4.82
N LEU A 96 -19.06 10.40 4.24
CA LEU A 96 -18.59 9.96 2.93
C LEU A 96 -18.77 11.08 1.90
N ASN A 97 -17.79 11.19 1.01
CA ASN A 97 -17.73 12.18 -0.04
C ASN A 97 -17.97 11.50 -1.39
N ASP A 98 -19.23 11.45 -1.79
CA ASP A 98 -19.66 10.85 -3.07
C ASP A 98 -19.14 11.61 -4.30
N ASP A 99 -18.67 12.86 -4.12
CA ASP A 99 -18.04 13.66 -5.17
C ASP A 99 -16.50 13.53 -5.16
N SER A 100 -15.94 12.65 -4.33
CA SER A 100 -14.49 12.51 -4.18
C SER A 100 -13.78 11.96 -5.43
N ALA A 101 -12.44 12.04 -5.42
CA ALA A 101 -11.62 11.35 -6.41
C ALA A 101 -11.80 9.82 -6.35
N ALA A 102 -12.14 9.24 -5.19
CA ALA A 102 -12.47 7.82 -5.09
C ALA A 102 -13.72 7.46 -5.91
N ALA A 103 -14.77 8.29 -5.86
CA ALA A 103 -16.00 8.04 -6.60
C ALA A 103 -15.83 8.09 -8.13
N ARG A 104 -14.81 8.82 -8.62
CA ARG A 104 -14.52 8.98 -10.05
C ARG A 104 -13.47 7.98 -10.57
N ALA A 105 -12.62 7.48 -9.67
CA ALA A 105 -11.53 6.60 -10.04
C ALA A 105 -12.01 5.26 -10.62
N LYS A 106 -11.27 4.76 -11.61
CA LYS A 106 -11.37 3.39 -12.11
C LYS A 106 -10.62 2.40 -11.21
N LEU A 107 -9.54 2.87 -10.59
CA LEU A 107 -8.71 2.12 -9.67
C LEU A 107 -8.34 3.00 -8.47
N ILE A 108 -8.45 2.44 -7.26
CA ILE A 108 -7.88 3.02 -6.05
C ILE A 108 -6.70 2.16 -5.62
N VAL A 109 -5.54 2.77 -5.42
CA VAL A 109 -4.34 2.11 -4.88
C VAL A 109 -4.15 2.54 -3.44
N VAL A 110 -4.05 1.59 -2.52
CA VAL A 110 -3.85 1.85 -1.09
C VAL A 110 -2.51 1.29 -0.63
N ASP A 111 -1.60 2.13 -0.13
CA ASP A 111 -0.36 1.70 0.54
C ASP A 111 -0.53 1.65 2.06
N GLU A 112 0.33 0.88 2.75
CA GLU A 112 0.27 0.65 4.20
C GLU A 112 -1.09 0.11 4.66
N CYS A 113 -1.63 -0.89 3.94
CA CYS A 113 -2.98 -1.41 4.22
C CYS A 113 -3.10 -2.19 5.54
N SER A 114 -1.98 -2.53 6.20
CA SER A 114 -1.98 -3.28 7.47
C SER A 114 -2.61 -2.50 8.62
N MET A 115 -2.69 -1.18 8.51
CA MET A 115 -3.23 -0.31 9.55
C MET A 115 -4.71 0.05 9.34
N VAL A 116 -5.33 -0.43 8.25
CA VAL A 116 -6.73 -0.15 7.92
C VAL A 116 -7.64 -1.07 8.73
N ASP A 117 -8.54 -0.47 9.50
CA ASP A 117 -9.56 -1.17 10.27
C ASP A 117 -10.81 -1.50 9.43
N GLU A 118 -11.77 -2.18 10.05
CA GLU A 118 -12.98 -2.68 9.38
C GLU A 118 -13.90 -1.57 8.88
N GLU A 119 -14.07 -0.49 9.65
CA GLU A 119 -14.94 0.64 9.28
C GLU A 119 -14.37 1.37 8.07
N LEU A 120 -13.12 1.80 8.13
CA LEU A 120 -12.45 2.50 7.04
C LEU A 120 -12.36 1.65 5.78
N GLY A 121 -12.13 0.34 5.96
CA GLY A 121 -12.11 -0.64 4.88
C GLY A 121 -13.46 -0.76 4.18
N ARG A 122 -14.55 -0.94 4.93
CA ARG A 122 -15.92 -1.02 4.38
C ARG A 122 -16.33 0.26 3.67
N ASP A 123 -16.02 1.41 4.27
CA ASP A 123 -16.33 2.72 3.70
C ASP A 123 -15.58 2.95 2.38
N LEU A 124 -14.31 2.56 2.31
CA LEU A 124 -13.55 2.60 1.06
C LEU A 124 -14.17 1.68 -0.03
N LEU A 125 -14.60 0.47 0.35
CA LEU A 125 -15.19 -0.48 -0.61
C LEU A 125 -16.63 -0.11 -1.02
N SER A 126 -17.29 0.77 -0.28
CA SER A 126 -18.65 1.25 -0.58
C SER A 126 -18.74 2.02 -1.91
N PHE A 127 -17.63 2.61 -2.36
CA PHE A 127 -17.53 3.30 -3.65
C PHE A 127 -17.59 2.35 -4.87
N GLY A 128 -17.52 1.04 -4.64
CA GLY A 128 -17.68 0.01 -5.68
C GLY A 128 -16.57 0.02 -6.74
N LYS A 129 -15.40 0.56 -6.41
CA LYS A 129 -14.25 0.65 -7.33
C LYS A 129 -13.30 -0.52 -7.13
N LYS A 130 -12.52 -0.85 -8.16
CA LYS A 130 -11.41 -1.80 -7.97
C LYS A 130 -10.37 -1.18 -7.02
N VAL A 131 -9.94 -1.95 -6.03
CA VAL A 131 -8.98 -1.51 -5.01
C VAL A 131 -7.75 -2.42 -5.01
N LEU A 132 -6.60 -1.87 -5.39
CA LEU A 132 -5.29 -2.52 -5.26
C LEU A 132 -4.69 -2.13 -3.92
N VAL A 133 -4.53 -3.09 -3.01
CA VAL A 133 -3.91 -2.87 -1.70
C VAL A 133 -2.47 -3.38 -1.70
N LEU A 134 -1.58 -2.51 -1.22
CA LEU A 134 -0.17 -2.78 -1.04
C LEU A 134 0.11 -2.96 0.45
N GLY A 135 0.72 -4.08 0.81
CA GLY A 135 0.99 -4.44 2.19
C GLY A 135 2.36 -5.08 2.37
N ASP A 136 2.85 -5.09 3.60
CA ASP A 136 3.96 -5.93 4.03
C ASP A 136 3.45 -6.83 5.15
N PRO A 137 3.43 -8.17 4.98
CA PRO A 137 2.90 -9.08 5.99
C PRO A 137 3.74 -9.11 7.27
N ALA A 138 4.96 -8.55 7.24
CA ALA A 138 5.81 -8.43 8.41
C ALA A 138 5.64 -7.08 9.16
N GLN A 139 4.71 -6.21 8.72
CA GLN A 139 4.36 -5.00 9.46
C GLN A 139 3.41 -5.31 10.61
N LEU A 140 3.37 -4.39 11.59
CA LEU A 140 2.46 -4.49 12.72
C LEU A 140 1.00 -4.36 12.23
N PRO A 141 0.06 -5.12 12.86
CA PRO A 141 -1.37 -4.94 12.64
C PRO A 141 -1.86 -3.61 13.25
N PRO A 142 -3.12 -3.21 13.01
CA PRO A 142 -3.69 -2.01 13.62
C PRO A 142 -3.62 -2.08 15.15
N VAL A 143 -3.58 -0.91 15.80
CA VAL A 143 -3.52 -0.81 17.27
C VAL A 143 -4.79 -1.37 17.94
N LYS A 144 -5.92 -1.35 17.23
CA LYS A 144 -7.21 -1.92 17.66
C LYS A 144 -7.87 -2.62 16.48
N GLY A 145 -8.47 -3.79 16.73
CA GLY A 145 -9.13 -4.59 15.69
C GLY A 145 -8.16 -5.40 14.81
N GLY A 146 -8.72 -6.23 13.92
CA GLY A 146 -7.96 -6.92 12.87
C GLY A 146 -7.76 -6.00 11.66
N GLY A 147 -6.68 -6.21 10.91
CA GLY A 147 -6.44 -5.46 9.68
C GLY A 147 -7.36 -5.93 8.56
N PHE A 148 -8.27 -5.07 8.09
CA PHE A 148 -9.33 -5.41 7.15
C PHE A 148 -8.82 -6.03 5.85
N PHE A 149 -7.69 -5.53 5.35
CA PHE A 149 -7.07 -6.05 4.12
C PHE A 149 -6.08 -7.18 4.37
N THR A 150 -5.58 -7.34 5.59
CA THR A 150 -4.54 -8.32 5.96
C THR A 150 -5.09 -9.58 6.62
N ASP A 151 -6.40 -9.66 6.86
CA ASP A 151 -7.08 -10.87 7.37
C ASP A 151 -7.28 -11.96 6.31
N ALA A 152 -6.68 -11.80 5.13
CA ALA A 152 -6.69 -12.78 4.05
C ALA A 152 -5.32 -12.84 3.37
N GLU A 153 -5.00 -13.98 2.77
CA GLU A 153 -3.75 -14.18 2.05
C GLU A 153 -3.60 -13.19 0.87
N PRO A 154 -2.37 -12.75 0.57
CA PRO A 154 -2.11 -11.97 -0.62
C PRO A 154 -2.33 -12.79 -1.89
N ASP A 155 -2.77 -12.13 -2.94
CA ASP A 155 -2.88 -12.75 -4.26
C ASP A 155 -1.53 -12.86 -4.95
N VAL A 156 -0.65 -11.91 -4.64
CA VAL A 156 0.76 -11.91 -5.05
C VAL A 156 1.59 -11.45 -3.88
N MET A 157 2.66 -12.20 -3.58
CA MET A 157 3.63 -11.87 -2.55
C MET A 157 5.00 -11.68 -3.21
N LEU A 158 5.51 -10.45 -3.21
CA LEU A 158 6.86 -10.13 -3.69
C LEU A 158 7.89 -10.43 -2.58
N LYS A 159 8.87 -11.26 -2.91
CA LYS A 159 9.93 -11.69 -1.99
C LYS A 159 11.31 -11.18 -2.43
N GLU A 160 11.51 -10.94 -3.72
CA GLU A 160 12.81 -10.53 -4.25
C GLU A 160 13.06 -9.03 -4.01
N VAL A 161 14.13 -8.74 -3.27
CA VAL A 161 14.60 -7.35 -3.04
C VAL A 161 15.49 -6.94 -4.21
N HIS A 162 15.27 -5.73 -4.73
CA HIS A 162 16.08 -5.17 -5.81
C HIS A 162 17.56 -5.09 -5.43
N ARG A 163 18.48 -5.32 -6.37
CA ARG A 163 19.93 -5.26 -6.12
C ARG A 163 20.36 -3.95 -5.44
N GLN A 164 19.82 -2.82 -5.89
CA GLN A 164 20.07 -1.49 -5.29
C GLN A 164 19.58 -1.38 -3.83
N ALA A 165 18.57 -2.15 -3.46
CA ALA A 165 18.04 -2.26 -2.10
C ALA A 165 18.76 -3.37 -1.29
N ALA A 166 19.31 -4.39 -1.93
CA ALA A 166 20.09 -5.45 -1.29
C ALA A 166 21.41 -4.93 -0.70
N ASP A 167 22.01 -3.92 -1.35
CA ASP A 167 23.22 -3.25 -0.85
C ASP A 167 22.93 -2.32 0.35
N ASN A 168 21.65 -2.06 0.66
CA ASN A 168 21.28 -1.24 1.82
C ASN A 168 21.39 -2.06 3.11
N PRO A 169 22.25 -1.66 4.07
CA PRO A 169 22.46 -2.44 5.29
C PRO A 169 21.19 -2.59 6.15
N ILE A 170 20.29 -1.59 6.17
CA ILE A 170 19.02 -1.65 6.91
C ILE A 170 18.13 -2.75 6.33
N ILE A 171 18.06 -2.87 5.01
CA ILE A 171 17.23 -3.87 4.35
C ILE A 171 17.77 -5.27 4.64
N ARG A 172 19.08 -5.48 4.53
CA ARG A 172 19.72 -6.75 4.90
C ARG A 172 19.46 -7.13 6.36
N LEU A 173 19.62 -6.19 7.29
CA LEU A 173 19.34 -6.43 8.72
C LEU A 173 17.87 -6.77 8.96
N SER A 174 16.94 -6.11 8.26
CA SER A 174 15.51 -6.43 8.36
C SER A 174 15.20 -7.85 7.85
N MET A 175 15.88 -8.32 6.81
CA MET A 175 15.73 -9.68 6.28
C MET A 175 16.23 -10.73 7.28
N ALA A 176 17.37 -10.48 7.94
CA ALA A 176 17.89 -11.34 8.99
C ALA A 176 16.89 -11.48 10.16
N ILE A 177 16.37 -10.36 10.67
CA ILE A 177 15.34 -10.36 11.73
C ILE A 177 14.10 -11.16 11.30
N ARG A 178 13.67 -11.03 10.04
CA ARG A 178 12.53 -11.77 9.49
C ARG A 178 12.79 -13.27 9.36
N ALA A 179 14.02 -13.67 9.10
CA ALA A 179 14.44 -15.07 9.09
C ALA A 179 14.57 -15.67 10.51
N GLY A 180 14.34 -14.88 11.56
CA GLY A 180 14.50 -15.29 12.95
C GLY A 180 15.95 -15.19 13.45
N GLU A 181 16.83 -14.56 12.68
CA GLU A 181 18.22 -14.35 13.08
C GLU A 181 18.34 -13.18 14.06
N SER A 182 19.25 -13.32 15.04
CA SER A 182 19.60 -12.21 15.92
C SER A 182 20.55 -11.25 15.22
N VAL A 183 20.31 -9.95 15.38
CA VAL A 183 21.22 -8.92 14.88
C VAL A 183 22.15 -8.49 16.01
N GLU A 184 23.45 -8.73 15.83
CA GLU A 184 24.47 -8.29 16.78
C GLU A 184 24.68 -6.77 16.74
N ARG A 185 25.17 -6.23 17.86
CA ARG A 185 25.58 -4.82 17.93
C ARG A 185 26.81 -4.62 17.05
N GLY A 186 26.84 -3.53 16.30
CA GLY A 186 27.97 -3.27 15.41
C GLY A 186 27.68 -2.22 14.34
N VAL A 187 28.65 -2.04 13.46
CA VAL A 187 28.56 -1.18 12.28
C VAL A 187 28.41 -2.05 11.05
N PHE A 188 27.36 -1.79 10.28
CA PHE A 188 27.02 -2.48 9.05
C PHE A 188 26.98 -1.44 7.93
N GLY A 189 28.13 -1.17 7.31
CA GLY A 189 28.25 -0.10 6.32
C GLY A 189 28.01 1.29 6.95
N ASP A 190 27.01 2.01 6.45
CA ASP A 190 26.56 3.31 6.98
C ASP A 190 25.59 3.21 8.17
N THR A 191 25.17 1.99 8.52
CA THR A 191 24.17 1.71 9.56
C THR A 191 24.85 1.21 10.83
N ARG A 192 24.32 1.58 12.01
CA ARG A 192 24.83 1.10 13.31
C ARG A 192 23.71 0.53 14.16
N VAL A 193 23.92 -0.66 14.71
CA VAL A 193 23.03 -1.29 15.69
C VAL A 193 23.53 -0.95 17.08
N ILE A 194 22.74 -0.17 17.81
CA ILE A 194 23.06 0.34 19.16
C ILE A 194 22.09 -0.23 20.20
N SER A 195 22.48 -0.19 21.47
CA SER A 195 21.54 -0.41 22.57
C SER A 195 20.63 0.80 22.74
N ARG A 196 19.41 0.56 23.23
CA ARG A 196 18.49 1.60 23.70
C ARG A 196 19.06 2.31 24.92
#